data_AF-A0A9P7KJ58-F1
#
_entry.id   AF-A0A9P7KJ58-F1
#
_cell.length_a   1.000
_cell.length_b   1.000
_cell.length_c   1.000
_cell.angle_alpha   90.00
_cell.angle_beta   90.00
_cell.angle_gamma   90.00
#
_symmetry.space_group_name_H-M   'P 1'
#
loop_
_entity.id
_entity.type
_entity.pdbx_description
1 polymer ?
#
loop_
_entity_poly.entity_id
_entity_poly.type
_entity_poly.pdbx_seq_one_letter_code
_entity_poly.pdbx_strand_id
1 'polypeptide(L)'
;MSYPESLAGRCTRAYPVYEQATKRLFFLKDSWRAESLNPESQIIELLNECKVPHVPRFVCGGDLPDSTTITDIYVPLPPAQAASRPSELSSTSTPAFAERLRLIRQFQSPPPPPRRTADWKCGQSWPRITRRFHHRMVTEDIGEPLSASPRSFIMTKAVSQAFTGHHLAWEKCEVIHRDVSGQNVLIVGDGGILNDWDLAKFKWQLMDGRHHERTGTWQFMSSHLLLNKRKVHTIQDDMESFFYVMLYHCIRYLSHNMTDQAEEILNHIFDYSFHLTGSTLGGSHKEYLISQLGSRPPFEGFELSNNEPLNIWIEKAFEIFNEWLKNVDPPELKRLGRSEPQNLSELRLFDHQYMSQLFTTALSKVEEWPKDDKAVDHLPKKPHRVSSVTGISVGSGTRSTGSSGSGSKKRALSLDKDNKEGEEAGELSSTKRSKNRKTVGVSKTYKGSRSYHSSLTGEEA
;
A
#
# COMPACT_ATOMS: atom_id res chain seq x y z
N MET A 1 -2.36 3.79 -0.82
CA MET A 1 -1.92 4.70 0.27
C MET A 1 -2.80 5.96 0.30
N SER A 2 -3.64 6.03 1.31
CA SER A 2 -4.55 7.12 1.67
C SER A 2 -3.83 8.20 2.48
N TYR A 3 -3.03 9.06 1.84
CA TYR A 3 -2.49 10.23 2.53
C TYR A 3 -3.65 11.17 2.94
N PRO A 4 -3.80 11.53 4.22
CA PRO A 4 -4.89 12.40 4.68
C PRO A 4 -4.80 13.84 4.14
N GLU A 5 -3.60 14.26 3.71
CA GLU A 5 -3.34 15.55 3.05
C GLU A 5 -3.59 15.51 1.53
N SER A 6 -3.95 14.35 0.96
CA SER A 6 -4.21 14.25 -0.48
C SER A 6 -5.62 14.74 -0.82
N LEU A 7 -5.70 15.79 -1.65
CA LEU A 7 -6.96 16.33 -2.21
C LEU A 7 -7.82 15.29 -2.95
N ALA A 8 -7.24 14.18 -3.38
CA ALA A 8 -7.92 13.06 -4.05
C ALA A 8 -7.83 11.74 -3.24
N GLY A 9 -7.44 11.81 -1.97
CA GLY A 9 -7.34 10.66 -1.06
C GLY A 9 -8.69 10.12 -0.60
N ARG A 10 -8.65 9.09 0.24
CA ARG A 10 -9.85 8.53 0.91
C ARG A 10 -10.23 9.28 2.19
N CYS A 11 -9.33 10.11 2.73
CA CYS A 11 -9.49 10.79 4.02
C CYS A 11 -9.97 9.87 5.15
N THR A 12 -9.53 8.60 5.13
CA THR A 12 -9.98 7.55 6.05
C THR A 12 -9.71 7.94 7.50
N ARG A 13 -10.72 7.77 8.35
CA ARG A 13 -10.67 7.93 9.80
C ARG A 13 -11.19 6.66 10.45
N ALA A 14 -10.61 6.28 11.57
CA ALA A 14 -10.89 5.05 12.28
C ALA A 14 -10.87 5.32 13.78
N TYR A 15 -11.88 4.85 14.50
CA TYR A 15 -12.04 5.12 15.93
C TYR A 15 -12.65 3.92 16.66
N PRO A 16 -12.15 3.54 17.85
CA PRO A 16 -12.99 2.80 18.79
C PRO A 16 -14.14 3.72 19.25
N VAL A 17 -15.37 3.21 19.23
CA VAL A 17 -16.57 3.92 19.65
C VAL A 17 -17.30 3.13 20.72
N TYR A 18 -17.92 3.85 21.67
CA TYR A 18 -18.61 3.27 22.81
C TYR A 18 -20.12 3.43 22.66
N GLU A 19 -20.86 2.33 22.64
CA GLU A 19 -22.31 2.37 22.60
C GLU A 19 -22.89 2.43 24.02
N GLN A 20 -23.48 3.57 24.38
CA GLN A 20 -23.99 3.80 25.73
C GLN A 20 -25.11 2.83 26.14
N ALA A 21 -25.87 2.28 25.18
CA ALA A 21 -26.98 1.36 25.43
C ALA A 21 -26.49 -0.03 25.84
N THR A 22 -25.66 -0.68 25.02
CA THR A 22 -25.13 -2.04 25.30
C THR A 22 -23.90 -2.05 26.21
N LYS A 23 -23.28 -0.88 26.46
CA LYS A 23 -22.00 -0.73 27.17
C LYS A 23 -20.81 -1.38 26.46
N ARG A 24 -20.96 -1.70 25.16
CA ARG A 24 -19.92 -2.36 24.35
C ARG A 24 -19.08 -1.34 23.58
N LEU A 25 -17.86 -1.75 23.25
CA LEU A 25 -16.99 -1.07 22.28
C LEU A 25 -17.18 -1.69 20.89
N PHE A 26 -17.10 -0.85 19.88
CA PHE A 26 -17.12 -1.20 18.46
C PHE A 26 -16.04 -0.40 17.73
N PHE A 27 -15.70 -0.79 16.51
CA PHE A 27 -14.81 -0.04 15.62
C PHE A 27 -15.63 0.70 14.56
N LEU A 28 -15.46 2.01 14.46
CA LEU A 28 -16.08 2.84 13.41
C LEU A 28 -15.03 3.27 12.38
N LYS A 29 -15.31 3.00 11.11
CA LYS A 29 -14.52 3.46 9.97
C LYS A 29 -15.33 4.46 9.15
N ASP A 30 -14.70 5.57 8.78
CA ASP A 30 -15.30 6.69 8.05
C ASP A 30 -14.37 7.07 6.89
N SER A 31 -14.84 7.02 5.63
CA SER A 31 -13.96 7.19 4.46
C SER A 31 -14.70 7.71 3.22
N TRP A 32 -13.93 8.13 2.21
CA TRP A 32 -14.44 8.47 0.89
C TRP A 32 -14.03 7.40 -0.13
N ARG A 33 -14.89 6.40 -0.36
CA ARG A 33 -14.66 5.37 -1.38
C ARG A 33 -14.80 5.96 -2.79
N ALA A 34 -14.09 5.40 -3.77
CA ALA A 34 -14.28 5.77 -5.17
C ALA A 34 -15.47 5.01 -5.78
N GLU A 35 -16.14 5.59 -6.77
CA GLU A 35 -17.23 4.95 -7.53
C GLU A 35 -16.81 3.62 -8.19
N SER A 36 -15.52 3.48 -8.54
CA SER A 36 -14.94 2.26 -9.09
C SER A 36 -14.70 1.13 -8.06
N LEU A 37 -14.87 1.40 -6.77
CA LEU A 37 -14.68 0.43 -5.67
C LEU A 37 -16.02 0.00 -5.09
N ASN A 38 -16.11 -1.27 -4.68
CA ASN A 38 -17.30 -1.79 -3.99
C ASN A 38 -17.38 -1.16 -2.58
N PRO A 39 -18.58 -0.94 -2.01
CA PRO A 39 -18.69 -0.54 -0.60
C PRO A 39 -18.16 -1.62 0.33
N GLU A 40 -17.19 -1.28 1.19
CA GLU A 40 -16.53 -2.23 2.09
C GLU A 40 -17.51 -2.92 3.05
N SER A 41 -18.50 -2.16 3.56
CA SER A 41 -19.56 -2.69 4.43
C SER A 41 -20.29 -3.87 3.80
N GLN A 42 -20.61 -3.78 2.50
CA GLN A 42 -21.34 -4.80 1.75
C GLN A 42 -20.46 -6.02 1.43
N ILE A 43 -19.15 -5.83 1.25
CA ILE A 43 -18.20 -6.94 1.14
C ILE A 43 -18.16 -7.71 2.47
N ILE A 44 -17.98 -7.01 3.59
CA ILE A 44 -17.88 -7.65 4.92
C ILE A 44 -19.21 -8.31 5.30
N GLU A 45 -20.34 -7.67 5.04
CA GLU A 45 -21.69 -8.24 5.22
C GLU A 45 -21.85 -9.56 4.44
N LEU A 46 -21.51 -9.59 3.15
CA LEU A 46 -21.53 -10.81 2.33
C LEU A 46 -20.61 -11.92 2.88
N LEU A 47 -19.40 -11.57 3.34
CA LEU A 47 -18.47 -12.53 3.95
C LEU A 47 -19.05 -13.10 5.26
N ASN A 48 -19.73 -12.27 6.05
CA ASN A 48 -20.41 -12.64 7.30
C ASN A 48 -21.64 -13.53 7.04
N GLU A 49 -22.43 -13.25 5.99
CA GLU A 49 -23.53 -14.09 5.53
C GLU A 49 -23.02 -15.48 5.12
N CYS A 50 -21.95 -15.53 4.31
CA CYS A 50 -21.32 -16.76 3.83
C CYS A 50 -20.51 -17.52 4.90
N LYS A 51 -20.50 -17.04 6.16
CA LYS A 51 -19.78 -17.63 7.29
C LYS A 51 -18.29 -17.81 6.99
N VAL A 52 -17.67 -16.77 6.44
CA VAL A 52 -16.21 -16.65 6.35
C VAL A 52 -15.69 -16.27 7.75
N PRO A 53 -14.78 -17.06 8.36
CA PRO A 53 -14.17 -16.72 9.64
C PRO A 53 -13.04 -15.69 9.43
N HIS A 54 -12.50 -15.16 10.53
CA HIS A 54 -11.30 -14.30 10.51
C HIS A 54 -11.41 -13.05 9.64
N VAL A 55 -12.62 -12.49 9.56
CA VAL A 55 -12.93 -11.18 8.98
C VAL A 55 -13.75 -10.38 10.00
N PRO A 56 -13.79 -9.03 9.92
CA PRO A 56 -14.57 -8.23 10.85
C PRO A 56 -16.05 -8.64 10.90
N ARG A 57 -16.62 -8.69 12.09
CA ARG A 57 -18.05 -8.86 12.30
C ARG A 57 -18.78 -7.56 12.00
N PHE A 58 -19.62 -7.57 10.97
CA PHE A 58 -20.38 -6.39 10.56
C PHE A 58 -21.52 -6.09 11.53
N VAL A 59 -21.72 -4.80 11.84
CA VAL A 59 -22.85 -4.32 12.66
C VAL A 59 -23.83 -3.53 11.80
N CYS A 60 -23.34 -2.46 11.18
CA CYS A 60 -24.11 -1.61 10.27
C CYS A 60 -23.17 -0.72 9.45
N GLY A 61 -23.65 -0.17 8.33
CA GLY A 61 -22.87 0.73 7.50
C GLY A 61 -23.30 0.78 6.05
N GLY A 62 -22.73 1.72 5.32
CA GLY A 62 -23.03 1.96 3.92
C GLY A 62 -22.56 3.34 3.46
N ASP A 63 -22.94 3.72 2.25
CA ASP A 63 -22.79 5.10 1.79
C ASP A 63 -23.84 5.99 2.46
N LEU A 64 -23.40 7.16 2.93
CA LEU A 64 -24.29 8.16 3.51
C LEU A 64 -25.09 8.85 2.39
N PRO A 65 -26.43 8.95 2.49
CA PRO A 65 -27.25 9.68 1.55
C PRO A 65 -26.74 11.11 1.32
N ASP A 66 -26.89 11.59 0.08
CA ASP A 66 -26.51 12.94 -0.41
C ASP A 66 -25.04 13.34 -0.21
N SER A 67 -24.20 12.47 0.34
CA SER A 67 -22.82 12.74 0.73
C SER A 67 -21.86 12.26 -0.35
N THR A 68 -21.90 12.91 -1.51
CA THR A 68 -21.15 12.53 -2.73
C THR A 68 -20.31 13.69 -3.25
N THR A 69 -19.07 13.45 -3.66
CA THR A 69 -18.25 14.50 -4.29
C THR A 69 -18.77 14.84 -5.68
N ILE A 70 -18.63 16.11 -6.07
CA ILE A 70 -18.98 16.60 -7.41
C ILE A 70 -17.76 17.06 -8.21
N THR A 71 -16.54 16.92 -7.68
CA THR A 71 -15.31 17.45 -8.28
C THR A 71 -15.03 16.86 -9.67
N ASP A 72 -15.43 15.61 -9.89
CA ASP A 72 -15.26 14.90 -11.16
C ASP A 72 -16.03 15.53 -12.32
N ILE A 73 -17.16 16.22 -12.08
CA ILE A 73 -17.98 16.83 -13.15
C ILE A 73 -17.28 18.04 -13.80
N TYR A 74 -16.33 18.63 -13.09
CA TYR A 74 -15.55 19.79 -13.53
C TYR A 74 -14.31 19.42 -14.34
N VAL A 75 -13.90 18.15 -14.35
CA VAL A 75 -12.74 17.65 -15.10
C VAL A 75 -13.18 17.10 -16.47
N PRO A 76 -12.38 17.28 -17.55
CA PRO A 76 -12.61 16.60 -18.82
C PRO A 76 -12.54 15.08 -18.68
N LEU A 77 -13.44 14.35 -19.33
CA LEU A 77 -13.35 12.90 -19.41
C LEU A 77 -12.05 12.49 -20.16
N PRO A 78 -11.39 11.39 -19.77
CA PRO A 78 -10.42 10.75 -20.65
C PRO A 78 -11.06 10.38 -22.00
N PRO A 79 -10.30 10.34 -23.10
CA PRO A 79 -10.77 9.74 -24.35
C PRO A 79 -11.30 8.34 -24.05
N ALA A 80 -12.52 8.04 -24.52
CA ALA A 80 -13.23 6.83 -24.11
C ALA A 80 -12.44 5.57 -24.51
N GLN A 81 -11.90 4.86 -23.50
CA GLN A 81 -11.75 3.41 -23.65
C GLN A 81 -13.19 2.88 -23.77
N ALA A 82 -13.47 2.26 -24.91
CA ALA A 82 -14.83 2.03 -25.38
C ALA A 82 -15.71 1.39 -24.30
N ALA A 83 -16.94 1.89 -24.17
CA ALA A 83 -17.96 1.28 -23.33
C ALA A 83 -18.37 -0.08 -23.92
N SER A 84 -17.59 -1.12 -23.62
CA SER A 84 -18.01 -2.50 -23.83
C SER A 84 -19.18 -2.78 -22.89
N ARG A 85 -20.35 -2.98 -23.51
CA ARG A 85 -21.56 -3.51 -22.89
C ARG A 85 -21.19 -4.79 -22.11
N PRO A 86 -21.75 -5.03 -20.89
CA PRO A 86 -21.45 -6.26 -20.16
C PRO A 86 -21.72 -7.47 -21.05
N SER A 87 -20.72 -8.34 -21.21
CA SER A 87 -20.92 -9.63 -21.86
C SER A 87 -21.93 -10.42 -21.03
N GLU A 88 -22.94 -11.00 -21.71
CA GLU A 88 -23.88 -11.89 -21.05
C GLU A 88 -23.12 -13.13 -20.60
N LEU A 89 -22.93 -13.25 -19.28
CA LEU A 89 -22.23 -14.38 -18.69
C LEU A 89 -23.06 -15.65 -18.94
N SER A 90 -22.46 -16.62 -19.61
CA SER A 90 -23.10 -17.88 -20.00
C SER A 90 -23.87 -18.53 -18.84
N SER A 91 -25.10 -18.96 -19.13
CA SER A 91 -26.09 -19.37 -18.13
C SER A 91 -25.89 -20.80 -17.64
N THR A 92 -24.86 -21.03 -16.83
CA THR A 92 -24.69 -22.24 -15.99
C THR A 92 -24.42 -21.85 -14.54
N SER A 93 -25.31 -21.05 -13.95
CA SER A 93 -25.22 -20.62 -12.55
C SER A 93 -26.11 -21.46 -11.64
N THR A 94 -25.59 -21.82 -10.47
CA THR A 94 -26.39 -22.41 -9.38
C THR A 94 -27.31 -21.35 -8.77
N PRO A 95 -28.44 -21.74 -8.12
CA PRO A 95 -29.34 -20.77 -7.47
C PRO A 95 -28.63 -19.87 -6.45
N ALA A 96 -27.64 -20.40 -5.71
CA ALA A 96 -26.82 -19.63 -4.78
C ALA A 96 -25.96 -18.56 -5.48
N PHE A 97 -25.41 -18.85 -6.67
CA PHE A 97 -24.67 -17.87 -7.47
C PHE A 97 -25.59 -16.81 -8.08
N ALA A 98 -26.79 -17.19 -8.52
CA ALA A 98 -27.78 -16.26 -9.04
C ALA A 98 -28.26 -15.27 -7.97
N GLU A 99 -28.53 -15.73 -6.75
CA GLU A 99 -28.91 -14.87 -5.63
C GLU A 99 -27.75 -13.98 -5.16
N ARG A 100 -26.51 -14.51 -5.14
CA ARG A 100 -25.32 -13.69 -4.88
C ARG A 100 -25.13 -12.60 -5.95
N LEU A 101 -25.33 -12.92 -7.23
CA LEU A 101 -25.32 -11.91 -8.29
C LEU A 101 -26.44 -10.88 -8.12
N ARG A 102 -27.60 -11.25 -7.57
CA ARG A 102 -28.69 -10.31 -7.25
C ARG A 102 -28.26 -9.32 -6.16
N LEU A 103 -27.66 -9.80 -5.08
CA LEU A 103 -27.08 -8.96 -4.02
C LEU A 103 -25.98 -8.05 -4.57
N ILE A 104 -25.03 -8.59 -5.34
CA ILE A 104 -23.94 -7.83 -5.97
C ILE A 104 -24.45 -6.75 -6.93
N ARG A 105 -25.56 -6.99 -7.64
CA ARG A 105 -26.18 -5.98 -8.53
C ARG A 105 -26.77 -4.78 -7.76
N GLN A 106 -27.04 -4.90 -6.47
CA GLN A 106 -27.44 -3.77 -5.63
C GLN A 106 -26.28 -2.81 -5.31
N PHE A 107 -25.03 -3.19 -5.59
CA PHE A 107 -23.84 -2.35 -5.34
C PHE A 107 -23.63 -1.27 -6.43
N GLN A 108 -24.55 -1.15 -7.39
CA GLN A 108 -24.49 -0.12 -8.42
C GLN A 108 -24.74 1.26 -7.82
N SER A 109 -23.75 2.14 -7.94
CA SER A 109 -23.87 3.52 -7.48
C SER A 109 -24.89 4.30 -8.34
N PRO A 110 -25.65 5.25 -7.77
CA PRO A 110 -26.64 6.03 -8.51
C PRO A 110 -25.96 6.81 -9.65
N PRO A 111 -26.63 7.06 -10.78
CA PRO A 111 -26.00 7.72 -11.94
C PRO A 111 -25.41 9.10 -11.56
N PRO A 112 -24.29 9.52 -12.19
CA PRO A 112 -23.70 10.82 -11.92
C PRO A 112 -24.61 11.96 -12.39
N PRO A 113 -24.63 13.11 -11.70
CA PRO A 113 -25.36 14.28 -12.16
C PRO A 113 -24.81 14.78 -13.51
N PRO A 114 -25.61 15.53 -14.30
CA PRO A 114 -25.18 16.06 -15.60
C PRO A 114 -23.87 16.86 -15.48
N ARG A 115 -22.89 16.54 -16.32
CA ARG A 115 -21.61 17.27 -16.37
C ARG A 115 -21.87 18.71 -16.83
N ARG A 116 -21.53 19.68 -15.98
CA ARG A 116 -21.62 21.12 -16.33
C ARG A 116 -20.70 21.41 -17.51
N THR A 117 -21.21 22.04 -18.58
CA THR A 117 -20.40 22.56 -19.70
C THR A 117 -20.04 24.01 -19.39
N ALA A 118 -18.75 24.31 -19.24
CA ALA A 118 -18.28 25.65 -18.95
C ALA A 118 -16.85 25.85 -19.46
N ASP A 119 -16.56 27.02 -20.01
CA ASP A 119 -15.32 27.30 -20.76
C ASP A 119 -14.08 27.46 -19.85
N TRP A 120 -14.31 27.67 -18.54
CA TRP A 120 -13.24 27.76 -17.54
C TRP A 120 -12.64 26.41 -17.12
N LYS A 121 -13.10 25.28 -17.68
CA LYS A 121 -12.54 23.95 -17.39
C LYS A 121 -11.06 23.87 -17.80
N CYS A 122 -10.17 23.98 -16.83
CA CYS A 122 -8.73 23.90 -17.07
C CYS A 122 -8.20 22.45 -17.06
N GLY A 123 -7.30 22.15 -18.00
CA GLY A 123 -6.39 21.01 -17.92
C GLY A 123 -6.66 19.85 -18.89
N GLN A 124 -5.68 18.94 -18.95
CA GLN A 124 -5.85 17.61 -19.52
C GLN A 124 -6.80 16.78 -18.64
N SER A 125 -7.28 15.62 -19.10
CA SER A 125 -8.03 14.71 -18.23
C SER A 125 -7.17 14.27 -17.04
N TRP A 126 -7.69 14.36 -15.81
CA TRP A 126 -7.01 13.87 -14.61
C TRP A 126 -7.61 12.52 -14.21
N PRO A 127 -6.97 11.37 -14.50
CA PRO A 127 -7.58 10.05 -14.27
C PRO A 127 -7.90 9.75 -12.80
N ARG A 128 -7.26 10.48 -11.86
CA ARG A 128 -7.42 10.32 -10.41
C ARG A 128 -8.58 11.09 -9.80
N ILE A 129 -9.20 12.02 -10.54
CA ILE A 129 -10.36 12.78 -10.04
C ILE A 129 -11.62 12.04 -10.48
N THR A 130 -12.01 11.09 -9.63
CA THR A 130 -13.24 10.29 -9.78
C THR A 130 -14.26 10.69 -8.73
N ARG A 131 -15.53 10.36 -8.99
CA ARG A 131 -16.62 10.54 -8.04
C ARG A 131 -16.39 9.65 -6.82
N ARG A 132 -16.66 10.20 -5.63
CA ARG A 132 -16.48 9.51 -4.34
C ARG A 132 -17.74 9.61 -3.50
N PHE A 133 -18.04 8.54 -2.78
CA PHE A 133 -19.14 8.45 -1.83
C PHE A 133 -18.57 8.46 -0.42
N HIS A 134 -19.21 9.22 0.48
CA HIS A 134 -18.89 9.18 1.90
C HIS A 134 -19.46 7.88 2.47
N HIS A 135 -18.56 6.95 2.80
CA HIS A 135 -18.87 5.63 3.31
C HIS A 135 -18.54 5.56 4.80
N ARG A 136 -19.45 4.98 5.61
CA ARG A 136 -19.27 4.79 7.04
C ARG A 136 -19.75 3.41 7.45
N MET A 137 -18.99 2.74 8.30
CA MET A 137 -19.31 1.40 8.79
C MET A 137 -18.87 1.18 10.23
N VAL A 138 -19.53 0.25 10.90
CA VAL A 138 -19.27 -0.19 12.27
C VAL A 138 -19.08 -1.71 12.29
N THR A 139 -18.04 -2.17 12.96
CA THR A 139 -17.72 -3.60 13.18
C THR A 139 -17.50 -3.89 14.67
N GLU A 140 -17.71 -5.14 15.09
CA GLU A 140 -17.56 -5.52 16.51
C GLU A 140 -16.11 -5.74 16.96
N ASP A 141 -15.21 -5.99 16.03
CA ASP A 141 -13.82 -6.35 16.34
C ASP A 141 -12.92 -5.12 16.45
N ILE A 142 -12.18 -5.04 17.56
CA ILE A 142 -11.08 -4.12 17.80
C ILE A 142 -9.86 -5.00 18.07
N GLY A 143 -8.78 -4.77 17.33
CA GLY A 143 -7.56 -5.58 17.41
C GLY A 143 -6.30 -4.74 17.39
N GLU A 144 -5.21 -5.35 17.86
CA GLU A 144 -3.87 -4.77 17.90
C GLU A 144 -3.09 -5.10 16.62
N PRO A 145 -2.13 -4.26 16.18
CA PRO A 145 -1.29 -4.57 15.02
C PRO A 145 -0.33 -5.73 15.33
N LEU A 146 0.14 -6.44 14.29
CA LEU A 146 1.12 -7.54 14.44
C LEU A 146 2.39 -7.14 15.22
N SER A 147 2.82 -5.88 15.13
CA SER A 147 3.97 -5.35 15.87
C SER A 147 3.78 -5.28 17.39
N ALA A 148 2.55 -5.39 17.88
CA ALA A 148 2.25 -5.50 19.30
C ALA A 148 2.27 -6.95 19.82
N SER A 149 2.54 -7.94 18.96
CA SER A 149 2.47 -9.36 19.34
C SER A 149 3.38 -9.71 20.53
N PRO A 150 2.86 -10.45 21.53
CA PRO A 150 3.67 -10.85 22.68
C PRO A 150 4.70 -11.93 22.36
N ARG A 151 4.52 -12.71 21.29
CA ARG A 151 5.36 -13.85 20.84
C ARG A 151 5.22 -14.07 19.33
N SER A 152 6.19 -14.68 18.64
CA SER A 152 6.04 -14.96 17.20
C SER A 152 4.97 -16.04 16.91
N PHE A 153 4.70 -16.95 17.85
CA PHE A 153 3.61 -17.93 17.73
C PHE A 153 2.25 -17.24 17.57
N ILE A 154 1.96 -16.20 18.37
CA ILE A 154 0.70 -15.45 18.30
C ILE A 154 0.60 -14.65 17.00
N MET A 155 1.71 -14.03 16.57
CA MET A 155 1.81 -13.36 15.27
C MET A 155 1.52 -14.33 14.12
N THR A 156 2.17 -15.49 14.10
CA THR A 156 2.01 -16.52 13.06
C THR A 156 0.60 -17.09 13.06
N LYS A 157 0.00 -17.33 14.24
CA LYS A 157 -1.39 -17.76 14.37
C LYS A 157 -2.36 -16.70 13.84
N ALA A 158 -2.14 -15.42 14.13
CA ALA A 158 -2.97 -14.34 13.62
C ALA A 158 -2.89 -14.23 12.08
N VAL A 159 -1.69 -14.34 11.49
CA VAL A 159 -1.50 -14.34 10.04
C VAL A 159 -2.10 -15.59 9.37
N SER A 160 -1.91 -16.78 9.95
CA SER A 160 -2.54 -18.04 9.49
C SER A 160 -4.07 -17.97 9.49
N GLN A 161 -4.65 -17.36 10.53
CA GLN A 161 -6.09 -17.18 10.63
C GLN A 161 -6.62 -16.15 9.63
N ALA A 162 -5.93 -15.02 9.46
CA ALA A 162 -6.22 -14.07 8.38
C ALA A 162 -6.10 -14.70 6.98
N PHE A 163 -5.13 -15.59 6.77
CA PHE A 163 -4.99 -16.38 5.55
C PHE A 163 -6.18 -17.34 5.34
N THR A 164 -6.66 -18.00 6.40
CA THR A 164 -7.87 -18.82 6.36
C THR A 164 -9.12 -17.99 6.01
N GLY A 165 -9.21 -16.76 6.52
CA GLY A 165 -10.27 -15.81 6.14
C GLY A 165 -10.20 -15.42 4.66
N HIS A 166 -9.00 -15.18 4.12
CA HIS A 166 -8.78 -14.92 2.69
C HIS A 166 -9.13 -16.13 1.81
N HIS A 167 -8.68 -17.32 2.19
CA HIS A 167 -9.00 -18.60 1.52
C HIS A 167 -10.51 -18.81 1.41
N LEU A 168 -11.23 -18.69 2.53
CA LEU A 168 -12.67 -18.90 2.54
C LEU A 168 -13.46 -17.72 1.93
N ALA A 169 -12.91 -16.50 1.88
CA ALA A 169 -13.46 -15.42 1.07
C ALA A 169 -13.38 -15.74 -0.44
N TRP A 170 -12.28 -16.35 -0.89
CA TRP A 170 -12.14 -16.81 -2.26
C TRP A 170 -13.06 -17.99 -2.58
N GLU A 171 -12.96 -19.10 -1.85
CA GLU A 171 -13.77 -20.31 -2.11
C GLU A 171 -15.27 -20.04 -1.95
N LYS A 172 -15.68 -19.42 -0.84
CA LYS A 172 -17.10 -19.23 -0.57
C LYS A 172 -17.69 -18.09 -1.37
N CYS A 173 -16.96 -16.99 -1.60
CA CYS A 173 -17.53 -15.74 -2.12
C CYS A 173 -16.95 -15.25 -3.45
N GLU A 174 -15.90 -15.90 -3.97
CA GLU A 174 -15.10 -15.45 -5.13
C GLU A 174 -14.54 -14.02 -4.97
N VAL A 175 -14.17 -13.63 -3.74
CA VAL A 175 -13.59 -12.31 -3.43
C VAL A 175 -12.07 -12.42 -3.23
N ILE A 176 -11.33 -11.44 -3.76
CA ILE A 176 -9.91 -11.20 -3.45
C ILE A 176 -9.75 -9.86 -2.72
N HIS A 177 -8.68 -9.69 -1.94
CA HIS A 177 -8.50 -8.57 -1.01
C HIS A 177 -7.75 -7.39 -1.65
N ARG A 178 -6.63 -7.65 -2.33
CA ARG A 178 -5.78 -6.69 -3.05
C ARG A 178 -5.04 -5.64 -2.21
N ASP A 179 -4.96 -5.82 -0.90
CA ASP A 179 -4.15 -4.99 0.03
C ASP A 179 -3.84 -5.74 1.34
N VAL A 180 -3.45 -7.00 1.22
CA VAL A 180 -2.91 -7.75 2.37
C VAL A 180 -1.64 -7.03 2.86
N SER A 181 -1.62 -6.65 4.13
CA SER A 181 -0.53 -5.89 4.74
C SER A 181 -0.44 -6.14 6.24
N GLY A 182 0.70 -5.82 6.86
CA GLY A 182 0.88 -5.94 8.32
C GLY A 182 -0.01 -5.03 9.17
N GLN A 183 -0.63 -4.01 8.56
CA GLN A 183 -1.61 -3.13 9.23
C GLN A 183 -3.05 -3.68 9.11
N ASN A 184 -3.27 -4.55 8.13
CA ASN A 184 -4.58 -5.12 7.79
C ASN A 184 -4.78 -6.51 8.40
N VAL A 185 -3.73 -7.17 8.89
CA VAL A 185 -3.84 -8.30 9.81
C VAL A 185 -3.83 -7.78 11.24
N LEU A 186 -4.93 -8.00 11.97
CA LEU A 186 -5.08 -7.58 13.36
C LEU A 186 -5.12 -8.78 14.31
N ILE A 187 -4.49 -8.65 15.47
CA ILE A 187 -4.56 -9.60 16.59
C ILE A 187 -5.81 -9.29 17.39
N VAL A 188 -6.72 -10.27 17.54
CA VAL A 188 -7.96 -10.15 18.30
C VAL A 188 -8.04 -11.33 19.27
N GLY A 189 -7.91 -11.04 20.56
CA GLY A 189 -7.81 -12.09 21.59
C GLY A 189 -6.54 -12.92 21.42
N ASP A 190 -6.69 -14.24 21.28
CA ASP A 190 -5.61 -15.19 21.03
C ASP A 190 -5.45 -15.54 19.53
N GLY A 191 -6.16 -14.86 18.64
CA GLY A 191 -6.24 -15.13 17.21
C GLY A 191 -6.04 -13.88 16.35
N GLY A 192 -6.43 -13.97 15.07
CA GLY A 192 -6.35 -12.85 14.14
C GLY A 192 -7.48 -12.77 13.12
N ILE A 193 -7.60 -11.59 12.52
CA ILE A 193 -8.55 -11.26 11.45
C ILE A 193 -7.86 -10.49 10.32
N LEU A 194 -8.39 -10.61 9.10
CA LEU A 194 -8.04 -9.78 7.94
C LEU A 194 -9.06 -8.65 7.77
N ASN A 195 -8.61 -7.41 7.89
CA ASN A 195 -9.38 -6.17 7.85
C ASN A 195 -9.02 -5.32 6.61
N ASP A 196 -9.77 -4.23 6.37
CA ASP A 196 -9.58 -3.28 5.24
C ASP A 196 -9.90 -3.84 3.85
N TRP A 197 -11.11 -4.38 3.70
CA TRP A 197 -11.62 -4.94 2.44
C TRP A 197 -12.03 -3.85 1.42
N ASP A 198 -11.56 -2.60 1.57
CA ASP A 198 -11.98 -1.46 0.75
C ASP A 198 -11.45 -1.49 -0.71
N LEU A 199 -10.47 -2.37 -0.96
CA LEU A 199 -9.90 -2.68 -2.28
C LEU A 199 -10.42 -3.99 -2.87
N ALA A 200 -11.27 -4.71 -2.14
CA ALA A 200 -11.70 -6.05 -2.51
C ALA A 200 -12.48 -6.08 -3.82
N LYS A 201 -12.25 -7.14 -4.60
CA LYS A 201 -12.89 -7.36 -5.90
C LYS A 201 -13.39 -8.78 -6.04
N PHE A 202 -14.55 -8.92 -6.68
CA PHE A 202 -15.05 -10.21 -7.11
C PHE A 202 -14.26 -10.70 -8.33
N LYS A 203 -14.05 -12.01 -8.44
CA LYS A 203 -13.42 -12.70 -9.58
C LYS A 203 -13.98 -12.25 -10.93
N TRP A 204 -15.31 -12.14 -11.06
CA TRP A 204 -15.95 -11.68 -12.30
C TRP A 204 -15.59 -10.23 -12.67
N GLN A 205 -15.28 -9.36 -11.71
CA GLN A 205 -14.81 -7.99 -11.99
C GLN A 205 -13.41 -8.05 -12.60
N LEU A 206 -12.53 -8.93 -12.13
CA LEU A 206 -11.18 -9.10 -12.68
C LEU A 206 -11.20 -9.66 -14.12
N MET A 207 -12.24 -10.44 -14.45
CA MET A 207 -12.44 -11.05 -15.77
C MET A 207 -13.08 -10.13 -16.80
N ASP A 208 -13.56 -8.93 -16.43
CA ASP A 208 -14.29 -8.04 -17.33
C ASP A 208 -13.43 -7.31 -18.39
N GLY A 209 -12.13 -7.62 -18.43
CA GLY A 209 -11.17 -7.09 -19.40
C GLY A 209 -10.74 -5.65 -19.16
N ARG A 210 -11.31 -4.94 -18.16
CA ARG A 210 -10.92 -3.57 -17.84
C ARG A 210 -9.58 -3.55 -17.12
N HIS A 211 -8.75 -2.55 -17.44
CA HIS A 211 -7.54 -2.31 -16.68
C HIS A 211 -7.89 -1.87 -15.26
N HIS A 212 -7.54 -2.70 -14.29
CA HIS A 212 -7.65 -2.39 -12.89
C HIS A 212 -6.45 -1.57 -12.45
N GLU A 213 -6.65 -0.54 -11.61
CA GLU A 213 -5.53 0.18 -11.01
C GLU A 213 -4.68 -0.77 -10.16
N ARG A 214 -3.35 -0.57 -10.18
CA ARG A 214 -2.43 -1.23 -9.25
C ARG A 214 -2.67 -0.69 -7.84
N THR A 215 -3.18 -1.55 -6.97
CA THR A 215 -3.51 -1.26 -5.57
C THR A 215 -2.73 -2.17 -4.64
N GLY A 216 -2.67 -1.81 -3.37
CA GLY A 216 -1.88 -2.52 -2.36
C GLY A 216 -0.80 -1.64 -1.71
N THR A 217 -0.36 -2.06 -0.53
CA THR A 217 0.75 -1.47 0.21
C THR A 217 2.09 -1.88 -0.39
N TRP A 218 2.96 -0.91 -0.71
CA TRP A 218 4.19 -1.12 -1.51
C TRP A 218 5.07 -2.26 -1.00
N GLN A 219 5.35 -2.27 0.30
CA GLN A 219 6.19 -3.26 0.97
C GLN A 219 5.65 -4.68 0.84
N PHE A 220 4.32 -4.86 0.80
CA PHE A 220 3.71 -6.18 0.76
C PHE A 220 3.24 -6.61 -0.63
N MET A 221 3.09 -5.68 -1.58
CA MET A 221 2.69 -5.97 -2.95
C MET A 221 3.62 -6.98 -3.64
N SER A 222 3.04 -7.89 -4.42
CA SER A 222 3.79 -8.89 -5.19
C SER A 222 4.85 -8.27 -6.11
N SER A 223 5.94 -9.01 -6.30
CA SER A 223 7.02 -8.69 -7.24
C SER A 223 6.48 -8.27 -8.61
N HIS A 224 5.57 -9.06 -9.21
CA HIS A 224 5.08 -8.82 -10.57
C HIS A 224 4.08 -7.65 -10.66
N LEU A 225 3.32 -7.33 -9.60
CA LEU A 225 2.53 -6.08 -9.57
C LEU A 225 3.44 -4.85 -9.47
N LEU A 226 4.54 -4.92 -8.71
CA LEU A 226 5.51 -3.84 -8.60
C LEU A 226 6.25 -3.58 -9.93
N LEU A 227 6.60 -4.64 -10.66
CA LEU A 227 7.23 -4.60 -11.99
C LEU A 227 6.26 -4.17 -13.10
N ASN A 228 5.05 -4.73 -13.12
CA ASN A 228 4.06 -4.51 -14.18
C ASN A 228 2.76 -3.88 -13.65
N LYS A 229 2.66 -2.55 -13.77
CA LYS A 229 1.45 -1.77 -13.42
C LYS A 229 0.17 -2.17 -14.15
N ARG A 230 0.24 -2.96 -15.24
CA ARG A 230 -0.93 -3.43 -15.99
C ARG A 230 -1.31 -4.88 -15.65
N LYS A 231 -0.55 -5.58 -14.80
CA LYS A 231 -0.89 -6.93 -14.34
C LYS A 231 -2.23 -6.90 -13.60
N VAL A 232 -3.11 -7.84 -13.93
CA VAL A 232 -4.34 -8.08 -13.17
C VAL A 232 -3.96 -8.77 -11.85
N HIS A 233 -4.47 -8.25 -10.75
CA HIS A 233 -4.25 -8.80 -9.42
C HIS A 233 -4.94 -10.18 -9.30
N THR A 234 -4.21 -11.22 -8.90
CA THR A 234 -4.71 -12.60 -8.72
C THR A 234 -4.64 -13.03 -7.26
N ILE A 235 -5.25 -14.18 -6.91
CA ILE A 235 -5.15 -14.73 -5.53
C ILE A 235 -3.70 -14.95 -5.10
N GLN A 236 -2.82 -15.33 -6.04
CA GLN A 236 -1.40 -15.56 -5.75
C GLN A 236 -0.64 -14.27 -5.42
N ASP A 237 -1.09 -13.10 -5.91
CA ASP A 237 -0.50 -11.82 -5.47
C ASP A 237 -0.86 -11.51 -4.01
N ASP A 238 -2.10 -11.79 -3.57
CA ASP A 238 -2.51 -11.70 -2.17
C ASP A 238 -1.72 -12.72 -1.31
N MET A 239 -1.49 -13.95 -1.81
CA MET A 239 -0.70 -14.97 -1.11
C MET A 239 0.80 -14.59 -1.01
N GLU A 240 1.41 -14.04 -2.06
CA GLU A 240 2.78 -13.49 -2.02
C GLU A 240 2.84 -12.32 -1.02
N SER A 241 1.76 -11.54 -0.90
CA SER A 241 1.64 -10.48 0.10
C SER A 241 1.60 -11.04 1.53
N PHE A 242 0.92 -12.16 1.79
CA PHE A 242 0.98 -12.88 3.08
C PHE A 242 2.40 -13.36 3.42
N PHE A 243 3.15 -13.87 2.42
CA PHE A 243 4.56 -14.23 2.59
C PHE A 243 5.42 -13.01 2.96
N TYR A 244 5.26 -11.88 2.28
CA TYR A 244 5.96 -10.64 2.65
C TYR A 244 5.53 -10.09 4.01
N VAL A 245 4.26 -10.28 4.44
CA VAL A 245 3.84 -9.91 5.79
C VAL A 245 4.64 -10.71 6.82
N MET A 246 4.72 -12.03 6.70
CA MET A 246 5.55 -12.85 7.60
C MET A 246 7.01 -12.41 7.55
N LEU A 247 7.62 -12.38 6.36
CA LEU A 247 9.05 -12.09 6.19
C LEU A 247 9.45 -10.70 6.72
N TYR A 248 8.64 -9.67 6.47
CA TYR A 248 8.88 -8.31 6.98
C TYR A 248 8.86 -8.26 8.51
N HIS A 249 7.93 -8.96 9.16
CA HIS A 249 7.83 -8.94 10.62
C HIS A 249 8.93 -9.79 11.27
N CYS A 250 9.36 -10.87 10.62
CA CYS A 250 10.53 -11.64 11.03
C CYS A 250 11.80 -10.78 11.04
N ILE A 251 12.09 -10.05 9.96
CA ILE A 251 13.28 -9.19 9.87
C ILE A 251 13.18 -7.97 10.80
N ARG A 252 11.98 -7.39 10.96
CA ARG A 252 11.82 -6.13 11.70
C ARG A 252 11.67 -6.32 13.21
N TYR A 253 11.01 -7.38 13.66
CA TYR A 253 10.52 -7.49 15.04
C TYR A 253 11.01 -8.71 15.83
N LEU A 254 11.68 -9.69 15.18
CA LEU A 254 12.19 -10.89 15.85
C LEU A 254 13.73 -10.90 15.84
N SER A 255 14.34 -11.51 16.86
CA SER A 255 15.80 -11.70 16.90
C SER A 255 16.27 -12.63 15.78
N HIS A 256 17.29 -12.23 15.03
CA HIS A 256 17.91 -13.03 13.97
C HIS A 256 19.41 -12.74 13.85
N ASN A 257 20.14 -13.61 13.17
CA ASN A 257 21.60 -13.50 12.99
C ASN A 257 22.09 -12.27 12.18
N MET A 258 21.18 -11.41 11.71
CA MET A 258 21.47 -10.19 10.95
C MET A 258 20.73 -8.96 11.50
N THR A 259 20.32 -8.96 12.77
CA THR A 259 19.48 -7.89 13.35
C THR A 259 20.07 -6.48 13.13
N ASP A 260 21.39 -6.31 13.22
CA ASP A 260 22.07 -5.03 12.95
C ASP A 260 21.94 -4.52 11.51
N GLN A 261 21.61 -5.40 10.56
CA GLN A 261 21.42 -5.11 9.14
C GLN A 261 19.93 -4.99 8.74
N ALA A 262 19.00 -5.13 9.69
CA ALA A 262 17.56 -5.16 9.41
C ALA A 262 17.07 -3.93 8.62
N GLU A 263 17.57 -2.71 8.91
CA GLU A 263 17.21 -1.52 8.13
C GLU A 263 17.68 -1.61 6.67
N GLU A 264 18.89 -2.11 6.40
CA GLU A 264 19.43 -2.25 5.04
C GLU A 264 18.67 -3.34 4.25
N ILE A 265 18.46 -4.50 4.87
CA ILE A 265 17.70 -5.62 4.30
C ILE A 265 16.27 -5.17 3.93
N LEU A 266 15.59 -4.47 4.84
CA LEU A 266 14.22 -3.99 4.60
C LEU A 266 14.17 -2.92 3.50
N ASN A 267 15.10 -1.96 3.51
CA ASN A 267 15.17 -0.95 2.45
C ASN A 267 15.43 -1.59 1.06
N HIS A 268 16.33 -2.57 0.99
CA HIS A 268 16.71 -3.23 -0.26
C HIS A 268 15.61 -4.11 -0.85
N ILE A 269 14.91 -4.89 -0.02
CA ILE A 269 13.89 -5.85 -0.46
C ILE A 269 12.49 -5.21 -0.56
N PHE A 270 12.09 -4.42 0.44
CA PHE A 270 10.69 -3.99 0.61
C PHE A 270 10.44 -2.55 0.15
N ASP A 271 11.37 -1.62 0.37
CA ASP A 271 11.18 -0.20 0.03
C ASP A 271 11.82 0.22 -1.31
N TYR A 272 12.70 -0.60 -1.89
CA TYR A 272 13.36 -0.30 -3.16
C TYR A 272 12.37 0.02 -4.29
N SER A 273 12.60 1.15 -4.95
CA SER A 273 11.81 1.61 -6.08
C SER A 273 12.67 2.37 -7.09
N PHE A 274 12.23 2.38 -8.35
CA PHE A 274 12.86 3.12 -9.44
C PHE A 274 11.80 3.77 -10.33
N HIS A 275 12.19 4.83 -11.03
CA HIS A 275 11.28 5.56 -11.93
C HIS A 275 11.61 5.25 -13.39
N LEU A 276 10.62 4.70 -14.11
CA LEU A 276 10.67 4.47 -15.55
C LEU A 276 9.44 5.13 -16.20
N THR A 277 9.63 5.92 -17.25
CA THR A 277 8.55 6.54 -18.06
C THR A 277 7.40 7.18 -17.24
N GLY A 278 7.76 7.95 -16.20
CA GLY A 278 6.78 8.62 -15.31
C GLY A 278 6.09 7.69 -14.30
N SER A 279 6.58 6.45 -14.16
CA SER A 279 6.02 5.40 -13.32
C SER A 279 7.03 4.88 -12.30
N THR A 280 6.68 4.93 -11.02
CA THR A 280 7.38 4.18 -9.96
C THR A 280 7.12 2.68 -10.10
N LEU A 281 8.20 1.92 -10.33
CA LEU A 281 8.28 0.46 -10.39
C LEU A 281 9.22 -0.05 -9.29
N GLY A 282 9.18 -1.35 -9.02
CA GLY A 282 9.97 -2.02 -7.99
C GLY A 282 9.91 -3.53 -8.21
N GLY A 283 10.07 -4.32 -7.17
CA GLY A 283 9.82 -5.77 -7.23
C GLY A 283 10.96 -6.63 -7.77
N SER A 284 11.94 -6.06 -8.50
CA SER A 284 13.10 -6.82 -9.00
C SER A 284 13.92 -7.49 -7.90
N HIS A 285 14.11 -6.84 -6.75
CA HIS A 285 14.83 -7.44 -5.61
C HIS A 285 14.01 -8.53 -4.90
N LYS A 286 12.68 -8.43 -4.91
CA LYS A 286 11.76 -9.44 -4.41
C LYS A 286 11.73 -10.69 -5.29
N GLU A 287 11.60 -10.48 -6.60
CA GLU A 287 11.70 -11.52 -7.61
C GLU A 287 13.06 -12.22 -7.52
N TYR A 288 14.15 -11.46 -7.44
CA TYR A 288 15.50 -12.01 -7.26
C TYR A 288 15.61 -12.84 -5.98
N LEU A 289 15.15 -12.31 -4.83
CA LEU A 289 15.15 -13.01 -3.54
C LEU A 289 14.42 -14.35 -3.62
N ILE A 290 13.23 -14.39 -4.22
CA ILE A 290 12.48 -15.63 -4.44
C ILE A 290 13.22 -16.55 -5.43
N SER A 291 13.73 -16.02 -6.56
CA SER A 291 14.44 -16.79 -7.59
C SER A 291 15.67 -17.53 -7.04
N GLN A 292 16.31 -16.94 -6.02
CA GLN A 292 17.51 -17.44 -5.35
C GLN A 292 17.21 -18.15 -4.01
N LEU A 293 15.94 -18.38 -3.65
CA LEU A 293 15.54 -19.02 -2.39
C LEU A 293 16.15 -18.34 -1.14
N GLY A 294 16.25 -17.01 -1.15
CA GLY A 294 16.92 -16.23 -0.09
C GLY A 294 18.44 -16.47 0.03
N SER A 295 19.04 -17.37 -0.75
CA SER A 295 20.44 -17.81 -0.63
C SER A 295 21.46 -16.84 -1.24
N ARG A 296 21.15 -15.53 -1.25
CA ARG A 296 21.98 -14.46 -1.84
C ARG A 296 21.86 -13.16 -1.03
N PRO A 297 22.89 -12.28 -1.05
CA PRO A 297 22.87 -11.03 -0.31
C PRO A 297 21.69 -10.14 -0.72
N PRO A 298 21.11 -9.36 0.22
CA PRO A 298 21.52 -9.20 1.62
C PRO A 298 20.88 -10.22 2.59
N PHE A 299 20.30 -11.33 2.09
CA PHE A 299 19.56 -12.30 2.90
C PHE A 299 20.28 -13.66 3.05
N GLU A 300 21.50 -13.77 2.52
CA GLU A 300 22.28 -15.02 2.46
C GLU A 300 22.59 -15.59 3.85
N GLY A 301 21.91 -16.68 4.20
CA GLY A 301 22.06 -17.33 5.51
C GLY A 301 21.25 -16.68 6.64
N PHE A 302 20.19 -15.91 6.34
CA PHE A 302 19.26 -15.42 7.36
C PHE A 302 18.67 -16.56 8.20
N GLU A 303 18.69 -16.41 9.52
CA GLU A 303 18.13 -17.39 10.46
C GLU A 303 17.57 -16.69 11.70
N LEU A 304 16.32 -17.01 12.07
CA LEU A 304 15.69 -16.54 13.32
C LEU A 304 16.30 -17.26 14.53
N SER A 305 16.61 -16.49 15.57
CA SER A 305 17.17 -17.03 16.81
C SER A 305 16.17 -17.92 17.54
N ASN A 306 16.49 -19.21 17.71
CA ASN A 306 15.68 -20.19 18.45
C ASN A 306 14.23 -20.33 17.93
N ASN A 307 13.99 -20.20 16.62
CA ASN A 307 12.64 -20.22 16.04
C ASN A 307 12.50 -21.19 14.85
N GLU A 308 12.86 -22.46 15.09
CA GLU A 308 12.88 -23.52 14.09
C GLU A 308 11.56 -23.67 13.29
N PRO A 309 10.35 -23.65 13.91
CA PRO A 309 9.10 -23.76 13.16
C PRO A 309 8.91 -22.66 12.11
N LEU A 310 9.41 -21.45 12.38
CA LEU A 310 9.29 -20.30 11.50
C LEU A 310 10.42 -20.22 10.48
N ASN A 311 11.63 -20.69 10.81
CA ASN A 311 12.71 -20.92 9.84
C ASN A 311 12.28 -21.91 8.75
N ILE A 312 11.76 -23.09 9.14
CA ILE A 312 11.23 -24.10 8.21
C ILE A 312 10.10 -23.52 7.36
N TRP A 313 9.19 -22.74 7.97
CA TRP A 313 8.09 -22.10 7.22
C TRP A 313 8.60 -21.13 6.15
N ILE A 314 9.62 -20.31 6.46
CA ILE A 314 10.24 -19.37 5.51
C ILE A 314 10.91 -20.13 4.35
N GLU A 315 11.68 -21.19 4.65
CA GLU A 315 12.32 -22.05 3.63
C GLU A 315 11.28 -22.63 2.66
N LYS A 316 10.21 -23.25 3.19
CA LYS A 316 9.16 -23.85 2.36
C LYS A 316 8.31 -22.81 1.62
N ALA A 317 8.14 -21.61 2.17
CA ALA A 317 7.54 -20.51 1.44
C ALA A 317 8.40 -20.09 0.24
N PHE A 318 9.72 -19.97 0.41
CA PHE A 318 10.63 -19.67 -0.71
C PHE A 318 10.54 -20.73 -1.82
N GLU A 319 10.52 -22.02 -1.49
CA GLU A 319 10.36 -23.09 -2.48
C GLU A 319 9.10 -22.93 -3.36
N ILE A 320 7.93 -22.69 -2.74
CA ILE A 320 6.67 -22.65 -3.47
C ILE A 320 6.55 -21.40 -4.35
N PHE A 321 6.99 -20.24 -3.86
CA PHE A 321 7.00 -19.02 -4.68
C PHE A 321 8.03 -19.12 -5.81
N ASN A 322 9.17 -19.77 -5.59
CA ASN A 322 10.17 -20.03 -6.62
C ASN A 322 9.64 -20.94 -7.74
N GLU A 323 8.93 -22.02 -7.38
CA GLU A 323 8.25 -22.91 -8.31
C GLU A 323 7.19 -22.15 -9.13
N TRP A 324 6.39 -21.30 -8.49
CA TRP A 324 5.38 -20.49 -9.16
C TRP A 324 5.99 -19.49 -10.15
N LEU A 325 6.98 -18.70 -9.72
CA LEU A 325 7.64 -17.72 -10.60
C LEU A 325 8.29 -18.37 -11.83
N LYS A 326 8.92 -19.55 -11.66
CA LYS A 326 9.52 -20.31 -12.78
C LYS A 326 8.53 -20.77 -13.84
N ASN A 327 7.26 -20.92 -13.48
CA ASN A 327 6.23 -21.48 -14.37
C ASN A 327 5.25 -20.43 -14.91
N VAL A 328 4.88 -19.42 -14.12
CA VAL A 328 3.65 -18.62 -14.38
C VAL A 328 3.89 -17.26 -15.06
N ASP A 329 5.11 -16.95 -15.56
CA ASP A 329 5.38 -15.62 -16.19
C ASP A 329 5.62 -15.59 -17.72
N PRO A 330 4.54 -15.53 -18.53
CA PRO A 330 4.57 -15.28 -19.97
C PRO A 330 5.33 -14.04 -20.51
N PRO A 331 5.48 -12.89 -19.81
CA PRO A 331 6.23 -11.74 -20.31
C PRO A 331 7.69 -12.05 -20.68
N GLU A 332 8.37 -12.90 -19.90
CA GLU A 332 9.72 -13.36 -20.23
C GLU A 332 9.72 -14.66 -21.03
N LEU A 333 8.79 -15.59 -20.80
CA LEU A 333 8.67 -16.79 -21.66
C LEU A 333 8.43 -16.41 -23.14
N LYS A 334 7.61 -15.38 -23.43
CA LYS A 334 7.40 -14.84 -24.79
C LYS A 334 8.62 -14.08 -25.34
N ARG A 335 9.47 -13.48 -24.49
CA ARG A 335 10.76 -12.89 -24.92
C ARG A 335 11.83 -13.94 -25.18
N LEU A 336 11.74 -15.10 -24.50
CA LEU A 336 12.72 -16.19 -24.55
C LEU A 336 12.28 -17.37 -25.44
N GLY A 337 11.14 -17.26 -26.14
CA GLY A 337 10.65 -18.29 -27.08
C GLY A 337 10.19 -19.59 -26.43
N ARG A 338 9.76 -19.56 -25.15
CA ARG A 338 9.30 -20.74 -24.40
C ARG A 338 7.78 -20.79 -24.30
N SER A 339 7.23 -22.00 -24.33
CA SER A 339 5.79 -22.27 -24.19
C SER A 339 5.31 -22.10 -22.75
N GLU A 340 4.02 -21.81 -22.57
CA GLU A 340 3.35 -21.87 -21.26
C GLU A 340 3.41 -23.30 -20.70
N PRO A 341 3.51 -23.50 -19.36
CA PRO A 341 3.51 -24.83 -18.75
C PRO A 341 2.18 -25.55 -19.01
N GLN A 342 2.24 -26.85 -19.26
CA GLN A 342 1.07 -27.61 -19.74
C GLN A 342 0.01 -27.88 -18.67
N ASN A 343 0.30 -27.67 -17.37
CA ASN A 343 -0.74 -27.75 -16.34
C ASN A 343 -0.46 -26.87 -15.10
N LEU A 344 -1.08 -25.68 -15.03
CA LEU A 344 -0.96 -24.79 -13.88
C LEU A 344 -1.61 -25.35 -12.59
N SER A 345 -2.55 -26.29 -12.69
CA SER A 345 -3.24 -26.84 -11.52
C SER A 345 -2.41 -27.85 -10.71
N GLU A 346 -1.24 -28.24 -11.21
CA GLU A 346 -0.30 -29.12 -10.51
C GLU A 346 0.67 -28.35 -9.59
N LEU A 347 0.74 -27.02 -9.72
CA LEU A 347 1.67 -26.19 -8.94
C LEU A 347 1.18 -25.98 -7.50
N ARG A 348 2.10 -26.01 -6.54
CA ARG A 348 1.78 -25.86 -5.09
C ARG A 348 1.10 -24.54 -4.71
N LEU A 349 1.21 -23.49 -5.54
CA LEU A 349 0.55 -22.19 -5.35
C LEU A 349 -0.67 -21.95 -6.27
N PHE A 350 -1.20 -23.00 -6.91
CA PHE A 350 -2.43 -22.87 -7.69
C PHE A 350 -3.60 -22.36 -6.83
N ASP A 351 -3.72 -22.85 -5.59
CA ASP A 351 -4.70 -22.44 -4.61
C ASP A 351 -4.08 -22.31 -3.19
N HIS A 352 -4.92 -22.06 -2.20
CA HIS A 352 -4.54 -21.85 -0.80
C HIS A 352 -4.05 -23.10 -0.06
N GLN A 353 -4.31 -24.32 -0.56
CA GLN A 353 -4.23 -25.55 0.23
C GLN A 353 -2.82 -25.81 0.78
N TYR A 354 -1.78 -25.70 -0.05
CA TYR A 354 -0.42 -25.98 0.38
C TYR A 354 0.08 -24.95 1.41
N MET A 355 -0.20 -23.66 1.20
CA MET A 355 0.20 -22.60 2.13
C MET A 355 -0.56 -22.68 3.46
N SER A 356 -1.84 -23.09 3.45
CA SER A 356 -2.60 -23.45 4.66
C SER A 356 -1.95 -24.61 5.42
N GLN A 357 -1.46 -25.64 4.71
CA GLN A 357 -0.75 -26.77 5.30
C GLN A 357 0.60 -26.35 5.91
N LEU A 358 1.35 -25.43 5.27
CA LEU A 358 2.59 -24.87 5.84
C LEU A 358 2.32 -24.17 7.18
N PHE A 359 1.33 -23.28 7.25
CA PHE A 359 0.94 -22.62 8.51
C PHE A 359 0.50 -23.64 9.57
N THR A 360 -0.35 -24.61 9.20
CA THR A 360 -0.84 -25.65 10.11
C THR A 360 0.30 -26.50 10.67
N THR A 361 1.28 -26.85 9.83
CA THR A 361 2.46 -27.64 10.21
C THR A 361 3.37 -26.86 11.16
N ALA A 362 3.63 -25.58 10.89
CA ALA A 362 4.42 -24.75 11.79
C ALA A 362 3.74 -24.56 13.16
N LEU A 363 2.43 -24.30 13.17
CA LEU A 363 1.66 -24.06 14.41
C LEU A 363 1.38 -25.31 15.23
N SER A 364 1.46 -26.53 14.66
CA SER A 364 1.26 -27.77 15.42
C SER A 364 2.43 -28.11 16.35
N LYS A 365 3.64 -27.64 16.02
CA LYS A 365 4.90 -27.84 16.77
C LYS A 365 5.02 -26.96 18.02
N VAL A 366 3.95 -26.80 18.81
CA VAL A 366 3.83 -25.77 19.87
C VAL A 366 5.03 -25.71 20.84
N GLU A 367 5.60 -26.85 21.22
CA GLU A 367 6.76 -26.91 22.15
C GLU A 367 8.10 -26.51 21.51
N GLU A 368 8.20 -26.48 20.18
CA GLU A 368 9.38 -25.98 19.46
C GLU A 368 9.37 -24.45 19.31
N TRP A 369 8.25 -23.78 19.62
CA TRP A 369 8.18 -22.31 19.56
C TRP A 369 8.83 -21.67 20.79
N PRO A 370 9.64 -20.61 20.61
CA PRO A 370 10.21 -19.86 21.72
C PRO A 370 9.12 -19.26 22.62
N LYS A 371 9.41 -19.20 23.92
CA LYS A 371 8.46 -18.75 24.96
C LYS A 371 8.53 -17.24 25.21
N ASP A 372 9.71 -16.65 25.02
CA ASP A 372 10.04 -15.25 25.38
C ASP A 372 10.62 -14.45 24.18
N ASP A 373 9.96 -14.54 23.02
CA ASP A 373 10.38 -13.89 21.76
C ASP A 373 9.47 -12.71 21.36
N LYS A 374 9.21 -11.83 22.32
CA LYS A 374 8.34 -10.66 22.11
C LYS A 374 8.83 -9.78 20.96
N ALA A 375 7.90 -9.26 20.16
CA ALA A 375 8.18 -8.30 19.11
C ALA A 375 8.91 -7.04 19.63
N VAL A 376 10.08 -6.74 19.04
CA VAL A 376 10.91 -5.55 19.33
C VAL A 376 11.34 -4.92 18.02
N ASP A 377 10.97 -3.66 17.77
CA ASP A 377 11.36 -2.96 16.53
C ASP A 377 12.88 -2.74 16.47
N HIS A 378 13.53 -3.46 15.56
CA HIS A 378 14.98 -3.42 15.36
C HIS A 378 15.46 -2.23 14.51
N LEU A 379 14.54 -1.44 13.94
CA LEU A 379 14.90 -0.22 13.22
C LEU A 379 15.41 0.88 14.17
N PRO A 380 16.42 1.68 13.77
CA PRO A 380 16.92 2.76 14.61
C PRO A 380 15.84 3.81 14.84
N LYS A 381 15.64 4.16 16.12
CA LYS A 381 14.72 5.22 16.54
C LYS A 381 15.18 6.56 15.96
N LYS A 382 14.51 7.02 14.89
CA LYS A 382 14.75 8.34 14.30
C LYS A 382 14.59 9.40 15.40
N PRO A 383 15.57 10.30 15.61
CA PRO A 383 15.50 11.28 16.67
C PRO A 383 14.25 12.16 16.46
N HIS A 384 13.46 12.34 17.54
CA HIS A 384 12.29 13.21 17.49
C HIS A 384 12.71 14.61 17.06
N ARG A 385 12.37 14.99 15.83
CA ARG A 385 12.39 16.38 15.41
C ARG A 385 11.31 17.10 16.21
N VAL A 386 11.72 17.75 17.29
CA VAL A 386 10.88 18.72 18.00
C VAL A 386 10.56 19.81 16.97
N SER A 387 9.34 19.81 16.45
CA SER A 387 8.81 20.90 15.64
C SER A 387 8.56 22.09 16.56
N SER A 388 9.61 22.87 16.79
CA SER A 388 9.49 24.18 17.42
C SER A 388 8.58 25.05 16.56
N VAL A 389 7.35 25.24 17.03
CA VAL A 389 6.39 26.19 16.43
C VAL A 389 6.91 27.60 16.72
N THR A 390 7.77 28.08 15.83
CA THR A 390 8.18 29.49 15.75
C THR A 390 7.40 30.16 14.63
N GLY A 391 6.95 31.39 14.89
CA GLY A 391 5.83 32.01 14.20
C GLY A 391 5.97 32.20 12.69
N ILE A 392 4.81 32.32 12.04
CA ILE A 392 4.65 32.66 10.62
C ILE A 392 5.33 34.01 10.36
N SER A 393 6.46 33.98 9.64
CA SER A 393 7.07 35.17 9.05
C SER A 393 6.60 35.29 7.59
N VAL A 394 5.86 36.34 7.29
CA VAL A 394 5.31 36.60 5.95
C VAL A 394 6.41 37.25 5.09
N GLY A 395 7.23 36.42 4.45
CA GLY A 395 8.29 36.86 3.54
C GLY A 395 7.79 37.15 2.12
N SER A 396 7.57 38.42 1.80
CA SER A 396 7.20 38.88 0.45
C SER A 396 8.29 38.59 -0.60
N GLY A 397 7.90 38.08 -1.76
CA GLY A 397 8.85 37.68 -2.81
C GLY A 397 9.56 38.84 -3.52
N THR A 398 10.86 38.69 -3.74
CA THR A 398 11.68 39.55 -4.61
C THR A 398 11.62 39.08 -6.06
N ARG A 399 11.36 40.00 -7.00
CA ARG A 399 11.36 39.72 -8.45
C ARG A 399 12.33 40.66 -9.17
N SER A 400 13.18 40.10 -10.02
CA SER A 400 14.13 40.78 -10.91
C SER A 400 14.26 39.93 -12.19
N THR A 401 14.30 40.42 -13.43
CA THR A 401 14.36 41.80 -14.00
C THR A 401 13.99 41.72 -15.49
N GLY A 402 13.30 42.74 -16.05
CA GLY A 402 13.22 43.09 -17.50
C GLY A 402 12.69 42.03 -18.50
N SER A 403 11.91 42.31 -19.54
CA SER A 403 11.43 43.56 -20.17
C SER A 403 10.18 43.20 -21.03
N SER A 404 9.39 44.09 -21.66
CA SER A 404 9.41 45.55 -21.84
C SER A 404 7.97 46.06 -22.15
N GLY A 405 7.79 47.37 -22.39
CA GLY A 405 6.80 47.85 -23.39
C GLY A 405 5.42 48.33 -22.91
N SER A 406 5.27 49.65 -22.74
CA SER A 406 4.01 50.42 -22.64
C SER A 406 3.07 50.12 -21.45
N GLY A 407 2.33 51.08 -20.87
CA GLY A 407 2.31 52.52 -21.10
C GLY A 407 0.92 53.13 -20.89
N SER A 408 0.61 53.60 -19.67
CA SER A 408 -0.44 54.61 -19.44
C SER A 408 -0.41 55.23 -18.04
N LYS A 409 -0.91 56.47 -17.96
CA LYS A 409 -0.86 57.38 -16.81
C LYS A 409 -2.00 57.10 -15.83
N LYS A 410 -1.78 57.26 -14.51
CA LYS A 410 -2.30 58.42 -13.73
C LYS A 410 -2.04 58.33 -12.20
N ARG A 411 -1.68 59.50 -11.65
CA ARG A 411 -1.88 60.03 -10.29
C ARG A 411 -1.52 59.17 -9.07
N ALA A 412 -0.48 59.63 -8.39
CA ALA A 412 -0.33 59.50 -6.95
C ALA A 412 -1.40 60.31 -6.19
N LEU A 413 -1.67 59.89 -4.95
CA LEU A 413 -1.96 60.78 -3.83
C LEU A 413 -1.26 60.19 -2.59
N SER A 414 -0.24 60.89 -2.12
CA SER A 414 0.36 60.69 -0.81
C SER A 414 -0.49 61.39 0.24
N LEU A 415 -0.75 60.73 1.36
CA LEU A 415 -0.85 61.42 2.65
C LEU A 415 0.09 60.73 3.64
N ASP A 416 0.59 61.56 4.53
CA ASP A 416 1.86 61.43 5.24
C ASP A 416 1.59 61.62 6.74
N LYS A 417 2.56 61.28 7.61
CA LYS A 417 2.61 61.69 9.05
C LYS A 417 1.53 61.09 9.98
N ASP A 418 1.67 61.07 11.32
CA ASP A 418 2.73 61.33 12.33
C ASP A 418 2.25 60.60 13.63
N ASN A 419 2.97 60.30 14.72
CA ASN A 419 4.40 60.18 15.13
C ASN A 419 4.41 59.78 16.65
N LYS A 420 5.58 59.65 17.29
CA LYS A 420 5.84 59.70 18.77
C LYS A 420 5.36 58.51 19.63
N GLU A 421 5.94 58.17 20.80
CA GLU A 421 7.26 58.40 21.46
C GLU A 421 7.36 57.48 22.72
N GLY A 422 8.55 57.41 23.37
CA GLY A 422 8.78 56.78 24.69
C GLY A 422 9.63 55.50 24.61
N GLU A 423 10.93 55.48 24.98
CA GLU A 423 11.54 55.58 26.33
C GLU A 423 11.31 54.31 27.19
N GLU A 424 12.27 53.74 27.92
CA GLU A 424 13.66 54.15 28.20
C GLU A 424 14.61 52.97 28.52
N ALA A 425 15.86 53.32 28.85
CA ALA A 425 17.07 52.52 28.99
C ALA A 425 17.12 51.38 30.05
N GLY A 426 18.17 50.54 29.92
CA GLY A 426 18.59 49.55 30.92
C GLY A 426 19.93 48.90 30.57
N GLU A 427 21.05 49.53 30.94
CA GLU A 427 22.41 48.98 30.74
C GLU A 427 22.74 47.84 31.73
N LEU A 428 23.63 46.91 31.35
CA LEU A 428 24.87 46.59 32.12
C LEU A 428 25.77 45.50 31.48
N SER A 429 27.07 45.80 31.44
CA SER A 429 28.26 44.90 31.52
C SER A 429 28.23 43.51 30.84
N SER A 430 28.98 43.22 29.76
CA SER A 430 30.45 43.23 29.57
C SER A 430 31.25 42.04 30.17
N THR A 431 31.88 41.22 29.31
CA THR A 431 33.29 40.70 29.35
C THR A 431 33.51 39.63 28.26
N LYS A 432 34.18 39.97 27.14
CA LYS A 432 35.60 39.65 26.84
C LYS A 432 36.05 38.18 27.04
N ARG A 433 36.27 37.47 25.92
CA ARG A 433 37.63 37.02 25.56
C ARG A 433 37.80 36.81 24.04
N SER A 434 39.02 37.01 23.57
CA SER A 434 39.40 37.12 22.14
C SER A 434 40.63 36.28 21.83
N LYS A 435 40.74 35.90 20.54
CA LYS A 435 41.88 35.31 19.78
C LYS A 435 41.97 33.77 19.81
N ASN A 436 42.35 33.10 18.72
CA ASN A 436 43.36 33.51 17.74
C ASN A 436 43.15 32.97 16.29
N ARG A 437 43.80 33.60 15.30
CA ARG A 437 43.87 33.19 13.88
C ARG A 437 44.74 31.94 13.66
N LYS A 438 44.45 31.16 12.61
CA LYS A 438 45.40 30.98 11.48
C LYS A 438 44.73 30.43 10.21
N THR A 439 45.09 31.03 9.08
CA THR A 439 44.69 30.67 7.71
C THR A 439 45.82 29.94 7.00
N VAL A 440 45.53 28.82 6.33
CA VAL A 440 46.15 28.42 5.04
C VAL A 440 45.08 27.64 4.28
N GLY A 441 44.93 27.88 2.98
CA GLY A 441 44.11 27.03 2.10
C GLY A 441 44.92 26.59 0.89
N VAL A 442 44.49 25.53 0.20
CA VAL A 442 44.81 25.24 -1.21
C VAL A 442 43.64 24.47 -1.80
N SER A 443 43.26 24.81 -3.04
CA SER A 443 42.28 24.04 -3.82
C SER A 443 42.98 22.94 -4.62
N LYS A 444 42.29 21.83 -4.92
CA LYS A 444 42.02 21.44 -6.32
C LYS A 444 41.00 20.31 -6.45
N THR A 445 40.19 20.45 -7.48
CA THR A 445 39.23 19.48 -8.03
C THR A 445 39.92 18.35 -8.78
N TYR A 446 39.29 17.17 -8.88
CA TYR A 446 39.40 16.35 -10.10
C TYR A 446 38.05 15.66 -10.43
N LYS A 447 37.67 15.70 -11.72
CA LYS A 447 36.58 14.92 -12.30
C LYS A 447 37.12 13.60 -12.86
N GLY A 448 36.31 12.56 -12.86
CA GLY A 448 36.63 11.29 -13.53
C GLY A 448 35.37 10.65 -14.12
N SER A 449 35.12 10.91 -15.40
CA SER A 449 34.03 10.28 -16.18
C SER A 449 34.62 9.35 -17.24
N ARG A 450 34.06 8.14 -17.39
CA ARG A 450 34.38 7.23 -18.50
C ARG A 450 33.10 6.64 -19.10
N SER A 451 32.96 6.84 -20.40
CA SER A 451 32.00 6.19 -21.28
C SER A 451 32.75 5.21 -22.20
N TYR A 452 32.14 4.09 -22.56
CA TYR A 452 32.58 3.27 -23.68
C TYR A 452 31.44 3.08 -24.68
N HIS A 453 31.74 3.40 -25.94
CA HIS A 453 30.96 3.03 -27.12
C HIS A 453 31.63 1.80 -27.75
N SER A 454 30.85 0.88 -28.33
CA SER A 454 31.35 -0.12 -29.27
C SER A 454 30.52 -0.09 -30.55
N SER A 455 31.18 0.07 -31.69
CA SER A 455 30.57 0.23 -33.01
C SER A 455 30.37 -1.12 -33.70
N LEU A 456 29.33 -1.20 -34.54
CA LEU A 456 29.15 -2.25 -35.55
C LEU A 456 29.88 -1.87 -36.85
N THR A 457 30.53 -2.85 -37.48
CA THR A 457 30.78 -2.95 -38.94
C THR A 457 30.95 -4.43 -39.28
N GLY A 458 30.41 -4.89 -40.40
CA GLY A 458 30.53 -6.29 -40.88
C GLY A 458 31.01 -6.37 -42.33
N GLU A 459 31.08 -7.61 -42.84
CA GLU A 459 31.38 -8.01 -44.23
C GLU A 459 32.81 -7.66 -44.72
N GLU A 460 33.47 -8.39 -45.63
CA GLU A 460 33.07 -9.54 -46.47
C GLU A 460 34.34 -10.35 -46.85
N ALA A 461 34.24 -11.68 -47.05
CA ALA A 461 35.16 -12.52 -47.84
C ALA A 461 34.61 -13.96 -47.99
#